data_AF-A0A7C5H5S7-F1
#
_entry.id   AF-A0A7C5H5S7-F1
#
_cell.length_a   1.000
_cell.length_b   1.000
_cell.length_c   1.000
_cell.angle_alpha   90.00
_cell.angle_beta   90.00
_cell.angle_gamma   90.00
#
_symmetry.space_group_name_H-M   'P 1'
#
loop_
_entity.id
_entity.type
_entity.pdbx_description
1 polymer ?
#
loop_
_entity_poly.entity_id
_entity_poly.type
_entity_poly.pdbx_seq_one_letter_code
_entity_poly.pdbx_strand_id
1 'polypeptide(L)'
;MPHREDPNADIKRKLIVIPVIAVSAVAAVMGAGSALLMTHYSAKSPDPSLYMALFLFTLGVIVLFSLILIPLIHKRFIDRLDRLQRGLFGFLDYLAGKKEKISYIDENTGDMSDLINTKMREIARGLSQDSAFIDDLMRVVQAVEKGDYSKRITHPPATRQLRDIHTGINQMLASLQKDIGRDLPSITEALKSFSQEDYTSRIMQPSGEVERAVNRLGDVISRMLESDRSIGIEFSEKAKDVDAMISRAYDAIDGRLSEELKTIVESVDEIAGHIKSNVESASFIASYAHSVSESAGEGELLAQQTATSISEIGAEVKQISETIAIIDKITMQTNILSLNAAVEASTAGEAGKGFAVVAQEVRTLAAETAKASKEIHSVVERARSRAESGNEIASRMITGYHHLVGEVSRTTEIIYEITQTSNLQEQQI
;
A
#
# COMPACT_ATOMS: atom_id res chain seq x y z
N MET A 1 -7.59 -77.09 54.96
CA MET A 1 -6.67 -78.10 55.56
C MET A 1 -5.55 -78.32 54.56
N PRO A 2 -4.32 -77.96 54.92
CA PRO A 2 -3.47 -78.85 55.70
C PRO A 2 -3.16 -78.27 57.09
N HIS A 3 -2.90 -79.15 58.05
CA HIS A 3 -2.52 -78.79 59.41
C HIS A 3 -1.24 -77.93 59.39
N ARG A 4 -1.35 -76.67 59.84
CA ARG A 4 -0.19 -75.88 60.27
C ARG A 4 0.42 -76.60 61.47
N GLU A 5 1.51 -77.32 61.25
CA GLU A 5 2.44 -77.62 62.33
C GLU A 5 2.87 -76.28 62.94
N ASP A 6 2.62 -76.11 64.24
CA ASP A 6 3.14 -74.97 65.00
C ASP A 6 4.68 -74.98 64.81
N PRO A 7 5.30 -73.95 64.20
CA PRO A 7 6.76 -73.90 64.06
C PRO A 7 7.45 -73.87 65.44
N ASN A 8 6.72 -73.53 66.50
CA ASN A 8 7.20 -73.67 67.86
C ASN A 8 7.13 -75.12 68.37
N ALA A 9 6.46 -76.07 67.73
CA ALA A 9 6.39 -77.44 68.21
C ALA A 9 7.76 -78.13 68.17
N ASP A 10 8.55 -77.91 67.11
CA ASP A 10 9.88 -78.51 66.98
C ASP A 10 10.94 -77.79 67.85
N ILE A 11 10.84 -76.46 67.97
CA ILE A 11 11.70 -75.68 68.88
C ILE A 11 11.34 -75.97 70.33
N LYS A 12 10.06 -76.02 70.71
CA LYS A 12 9.61 -76.43 72.06
C LYS A 12 10.02 -77.87 72.35
N ARG A 13 9.95 -78.81 71.39
CA ARG A 13 10.48 -80.17 71.56
C ARG A 13 11.98 -80.14 71.83
N LYS A 14 12.78 -79.43 71.03
CA LYS A 14 14.24 -79.33 71.22
C LYS A 14 14.64 -78.59 72.50
N LEU A 15 13.87 -77.58 72.93
CA LEU A 15 14.09 -76.87 74.20
C LEU A 15 13.64 -77.65 75.43
N ILE A 16 12.71 -78.60 75.30
CA ILE A 16 12.40 -79.60 76.36
C ILE A 16 13.51 -80.66 76.43
N VAL A 17 14.18 -80.96 75.32
CA VAL A 17 15.31 -81.90 75.29
C VAL A 17 16.54 -81.34 76.01
N ILE A 18 16.78 -80.02 76.02
CA ILE A 18 17.93 -79.41 76.72
C ILE A 18 17.91 -79.66 78.25
N PRO A 19 16.82 -79.44 79.01
CA PRO A 19 16.76 -79.81 80.41
C PRO A 19 16.79 -81.34 80.60
N VAL A 20 16.28 -82.14 79.67
CA VAL A 20 16.41 -83.61 79.73
C VAL A 20 17.87 -84.05 79.57
N ILE A 21 18.63 -83.44 78.65
CA ILE A 21 20.07 -83.69 78.48
C ILE A 21 20.86 -83.19 79.69
N ALA A 22 20.53 -82.00 80.22
CA ALA A 22 21.18 -81.44 81.41
C ALA A 22 20.88 -82.29 82.66
N VAL A 23 19.66 -82.78 82.83
CA VAL A 23 19.29 -83.73 83.90
C VAL A 23 20.00 -85.07 83.68
N SER A 24 20.15 -85.55 82.44
CA SER A 24 20.92 -86.78 82.16
C SER A 24 22.42 -86.61 82.44
N ALA A 25 22.99 -85.44 82.16
CA ALA A 25 24.39 -85.14 82.41
C ALA A 25 24.66 -84.99 83.91
N VAL A 26 23.76 -84.35 84.65
CA VAL A 26 23.82 -84.27 86.13
C VAL A 26 23.62 -85.65 86.76
N ALA A 27 22.69 -86.47 86.22
CA ALA A 27 22.51 -87.86 86.64
C ALA A 27 23.75 -88.72 86.35
N ALA A 28 24.45 -88.49 85.22
CA ALA A 28 25.70 -89.19 84.90
C ALA A 28 26.86 -88.76 85.82
N VAL A 29 26.97 -87.47 86.15
CA VAL A 29 28.00 -86.94 87.07
C VAL A 29 27.74 -87.39 88.51
N MET A 30 26.48 -87.41 88.97
CA MET A 30 26.11 -87.94 90.29
C MET A 30 26.17 -89.47 90.34
N GLY A 31 25.88 -90.16 89.23
CA GLY A 31 26.11 -91.59 89.06
C GLY A 31 27.59 -91.98 89.16
N ALA A 32 28.48 -91.17 88.57
CA ALA A 32 29.92 -91.33 88.73
C ALA A 32 30.39 -91.03 90.17
N GLY A 33 29.80 -90.04 90.84
CA GLY A 33 30.08 -89.72 92.25
C GLY A 33 29.62 -90.80 93.23
N SER A 34 28.48 -91.44 92.97
CA SER A 34 27.99 -92.58 93.76
C SER A 34 28.80 -93.87 93.52
N ALA A 35 29.29 -94.08 92.29
CA ALA A 35 30.25 -95.16 91.99
C ALA A 35 31.61 -94.94 92.69
N LEU A 36 32.09 -93.70 92.81
CA LEU A 36 33.31 -93.38 93.56
C LEU A 36 33.15 -93.67 95.07
N LEU A 37 31.99 -93.33 95.66
CA LEU A 37 31.66 -93.65 97.06
C LEU A 37 31.56 -95.16 97.30
N MET A 38 31.06 -95.94 96.34
CA MET A 38 31.04 -97.42 96.38
C MET A 38 32.45 -98.04 96.43
N THR A 39 33.48 -97.40 95.84
CA THR A 39 34.85 -97.93 95.90
C THR A 39 35.59 -97.64 97.21
N HIS A 40 35.16 -96.63 97.99
CA HIS A 40 35.83 -96.25 99.23
C HIS A 40 35.19 -96.83 100.51
N TYR A 41 33.97 -97.38 100.45
CA TYR A 41 33.27 -98.00 101.57
C TYR A 41 33.18 -99.54 101.40
N SER A 42 34.33 -100.22 101.33
CA SER A 42 34.40 -101.69 101.41
C SER A 42 35.35 -102.11 102.54
N ALA A 43 34.86 -101.96 103.78
CA ALA A 43 35.30 -102.78 104.90
C ALA A 43 34.23 -102.69 106.01
N LYS A 44 33.57 -103.83 106.27
CA LYS A 44 32.66 -104.17 107.38
C LYS A 44 31.13 -103.99 107.14
N SER A 45 30.49 -105.12 106.79
CA SER A 45 29.04 -105.49 106.83
C SER A 45 27.99 -104.52 106.23
N PRO A 46 27.34 -104.86 105.09
CA PRO A 46 26.41 -103.96 104.40
C PRO A 46 24.96 -104.08 104.94
N ASP A 47 24.38 -102.96 105.33
CA ASP A 47 22.97 -102.82 105.71
C ASP A 47 22.14 -102.41 104.46
N PRO A 48 21.22 -103.24 103.93
CA PRO A 48 20.44 -102.96 102.72
C PRO A 48 19.57 -101.70 102.82
N SER A 49 19.25 -101.27 104.03
CA SER A 49 18.45 -100.06 104.30
C SER A 49 19.18 -98.77 103.90
N LEU A 50 20.51 -98.74 103.99
CA LEU A 50 21.33 -97.55 103.71
C LEU A 50 21.42 -97.23 102.21
N TYR A 51 21.48 -98.26 101.35
CA TYR A 51 21.54 -98.08 99.89
C TYR A 51 20.23 -97.56 99.30
N MET A 52 19.09 -98.07 99.78
CA MET A 52 17.77 -97.57 99.38
C MET A 52 17.59 -96.10 99.78
N ALA A 53 18.07 -95.73 100.98
CA ALA A 53 18.04 -94.35 101.46
C ALA A 53 18.91 -93.41 100.60
N LEU A 54 20.12 -93.84 100.20
CA LEU A 54 21.00 -93.04 99.35
C LEU A 54 20.42 -92.84 97.95
N PHE A 55 19.81 -93.89 97.36
CA PHE A 55 19.15 -93.79 96.05
C PHE A 55 17.96 -92.84 96.08
N LEU A 56 17.06 -92.96 97.07
CA LEU A 56 15.92 -92.05 97.24
C LEU A 56 16.38 -90.61 97.50
N PHE A 57 17.49 -90.40 98.21
CA PHE A 57 18.08 -89.08 98.41
C PHE A 57 18.60 -88.48 97.08
N THR A 58 19.38 -89.24 96.30
CA THR A 58 19.87 -88.76 94.98
C THR A 58 18.74 -88.49 93.99
N LEU A 59 17.70 -89.34 93.95
CA LEU A 59 16.53 -89.13 93.12
C LEU A 59 15.74 -87.88 93.59
N GLY A 60 15.60 -87.70 94.90
CA GLY A 60 15.00 -86.51 95.50
C GLY A 60 15.76 -85.23 95.15
N VAL A 61 17.10 -85.26 95.16
CA VAL A 61 17.95 -84.13 94.75
C VAL A 61 17.80 -83.83 93.27
N ILE A 62 17.78 -84.84 92.39
CA ILE A 62 17.59 -84.64 90.95
C ILE A 62 16.20 -84.07 90.65
N VAL A 63 15.15 -84.60 91.28
CA VAL A 63 13.79 -84.10 91.13
C VAL A 63 13.68 -82.67 91.62
N LEU A 64 14.24 -82.36 92.80
CA LEU A 64 14.29 -80.99 93.35
C LEU A 64 15.08 -80.04 92.45
N PHE A 65 16.24 -80.48 91.94
CA PHE A 65 17.06 -79.70 91.02
C PHE A 65 16.33 -79.46 89.69
N SER A 66 15.60 -80.44 89.17
CA SER A 66 14.77 -80.29 87.97
C SER A 66 13.58 -79.34 88.20
N LEU A 67 12.92 -79.43 89.37
CA LEU A 67 11.83 -78.55 89.81
C LEU A 67 12.28 -77.10 89.96
N ILE A 68 13.56 -76.85 90.22
CA ILE A 68 14.13 -75.50 90.32
C ILE A 68 14.69 -75.03 88.97
N LEU A 69 15.50 -75.85 88.30
CA LEU A 69 16.26 -75.46 87.11
C LEU A 69 15.38 -75.30 85.87
N ILE A 70 14.38 -76.16 85.67
CA ILE A 70 13.47 -76.08 84.51
C ILE A 70 12.68 -74.76 84.51
N PRO A 71 11.97 -74.37 85.58
CA PRO A 71 11.29 -73.08 85.60
C PRO A 71 12.27 -71.90 85.56
N LEU A 72 13.50 -72.05 86.08
CA LEU A 72 14.53 -71.01 85.99
C LEU A 72 15.00 -70.79 84.55
N ILE A 73 15.28 -71.85 83.79
CA ILE A 73 15.66 -71.78 82.38
C ILE A 73 14.48 -71.28 81.54
N HIS A 74 13.27 -71.76 81.82
CA HIS A 74 12.06 -71.32 81.12
C HIS A 74 11.83 -69.82 81.29
N LYS A 75 11.83 -69.33 82.54
CA LYS A 75 11.60 -67.91 82.86
C LYS A 75 12.75 -67.00 82.42
N ARG A 76 14.00 -67.50 82.45
CA ARG A 76 15.19 -66.68 82.17
C ARG A 76 15.57 -66.64 80.69
N PHE A 77 15.29 -67.69 79.91
CA PHE A 77 15.68 -67.78 78.51
C PHE A 77 14.50 -67.98 77.56
N ILE A 78 13.61 -68.93 77.83
CA ILE A 78 12.52 -69.29 76.91
C ILE A 78 11.53 -68.13 76.80
N ASP A 79 11.05 -67.62 77.93
CA ASP A 79 10.09 -66.49 77.96
C ASP A 79 10.66 -65.22 77.32
N ARG A 80 11.97 -64.98 77.46
CA ARG A 80 12.67 -63.84 76.84
C ARG A 80 12.75 -64.00 75.33
N LEU A 81 13.13 -65.19 74.85
CA LEU A 81 13.21 -65.47 73.41
C LEU A 81 11.83 -65.41 72.74
N ASP A 82 10.80 -65.92 73.41
CA ASP A 82 9.41 -65.85 72.97
C ASP A 82 8.92 -64.39 72.84
N ARG A 83 9.26 -63.53 73.81
CA ARG A 83 8.96 -62.08 73.73
C ARG A 83 9.68 -61.40 72.57
N LEU A 84 10.97 -61.70 72.37
CA LEU A 84 11.77 -61.18 71.26
C LEU A 84 11.17 -61.59 69.91
N GLN A 85 10.86 -62.89 69.74
CA GLN A 85 10.26 -63.44 68.53
C GLN A 85 8.90 -62.79 68.23
N ARG A 86 8.02 -62.69 69.24
CA ARG A 86 6.71 -62.04 69.08
C ARG A 86 6.84 -60.58 68.69
N GLY A 87 7.76 -59.83 69.30
CA GLY A 87 7.99 -58.43 68.91
C GLY A 87 8.57 -58.27 67.51
N LEU A 88 9.51 -59.14 67.10
CA LEU A 88 10.04 -59.15 65.74
C LEU A 88 8.98 -59.47 64.69
N PHE A 89 8.17 -60.51 64.90
CA PHE A 89 7.04 -60.81 64.01
C PHE A 89 6.02 -59.68 64.00
N GLY A 90 5.75 -59.05 65.14
CA GLY A 90 4.89 -57.87 65.21
C GLY A 90 5.40 -56.69 64.39
N PHE A 91 6.71 -56.49 64.34
CA PHE A 91 7.35 -55.49 63.48
C PHE A 91 7.34 -55.88 61.99
N LEU A 92 7.54 -57.16 61.66
CA LEU A 92 7.39 -57.66 60.30
C LEU A 92 5.96 -57.49 59.78
N ASP A 93 4.95 -57.69 60.63
CA ASP A 93 3.55 -57.41 60.30
C ASP A 93 3.30 -55.91 60.06
N TYR A 94 3.98 -55.02 60.81
CA TYR A 94 3.97 -53.58 60.56
C TYR A 94 4.62 -53.23 59.21
N LEU A 95 5.80 -53.79 58.90
CA LEU A 95 6.47 -53.61 57.60
C LEU A 95 5.64 -54.16 56.44
N ALA A 96 4.88 -55.23 56.66
CA ALA A 96 3.95 -55.79 55.69
C ALA A 96 2.62 -55.02 55.59
N GLY A 97 2.44 -53.92 56.34
CA GLY A 97 1.22 -53.09 56.33
C GLY A 97 0.01 -53.73 57.01
N LYS A 98 0.18 -54.82 57.77
CA LYS A 98 -0.92 -55.50 58.48
C LYS A 98 -1.26 -54.86 59.83
N LYS A 99 -0.39 -53.99 60.34
CA LYS A 99 -0.57 -53.24 61.59
C LYS A 99 -0.17 -51.79 61.39
N GLU A 100 -0.97 -50.86 61.92
CA GLU A 100 -0.70 -49.42 61.83
C GLU A 100 0.33 -48.92 62.86
N LYS A 101 0.43 -49.60 64.02
CA LYS A 101 1.32 -49.21 65.12
C LYS A 101 2.36 -50.28 65.40
N ILE A 102 3.59 -49.84 65.62
CA ILE A 102 4.71 -50.71 66.01
C ILE A 102 4.51 -51.17 67.44
N SER A 103 4.69 -52.46 67.67
CA SER A 103 4.79 -53.03 69.01
C SER A 103 6.27 -53.28 69.31
N TYR A 104 6.83 -52.52 70.26
CA TYR A 104 8.21 -52.68 70.67
C TYR A 104 8.41 -53.94 71.54
N ILE A 105 9.60 -54.51 71.49
CA ILE A 105 9.99 -55.63 72.35
C ILE A 105 10.15 -55.09 73.79
N ASP A 106 9.68 -55.84 74.78
CA ASP A 106 9.81 -55.50 76.21
C ASP A 106 11.30 -55.30 76.59
N GLU A 107 11.61 -54.17 77.22
CA GLU A 107 12.98 -53.76 77.64
C GLU A 107 13.63 -54.76 78.61
N ASN A 108 12.84 -55.54 79.36
CA ASN A 108 13.34 -56.58 80.26
C ASN A 108 13.82 -57.86 79.54
N THR A 109 13.87 -57.84 78.21
CA THR A 109 14.28 -58.98 77.37
C THR A 109 15.81 -59.06 77.22
N GLY A 110 16.54 -57.94 77.40
CA GLY A 110 18.01 -57.85 77.44
C GLY A 110 18.58 -56.95 76.33
N ASP A 111 19.88 -56.65 76.33
CA ASP A 111 20.51 -55.62 75.48
C ASP A 111 20.20 -55.70 73.96
N MET A 112 19.95 -56.91 73.45
CA MET A 112 19.54 -57.12 72.05
C MET A 112 18.16 -56.51 71.75
N SER A 113 17.22 -56.47 72.70
CA SER A 113 15.92 -55.82 72.51
C SER A 113 16.07 -54.32 72.32
N ASP A 114 17.00 -53.68 73.01
CA ASP A 114 17.19 -52.22 72.90
C ASP A 114 17.81 -51.85 71.56
N LEU A 115 18.79 -52.62 71.10
CA LEU A 115 19.37 -52.46 69.76
C LEU A 115 18.31 -52.66 68.67
N ILE A 116 17.53 -53.74 68.77
CA ILE A 116 16.47 -54.05 67.80
C ILE A 116 15.37 -52.98 67.85
N ASN A 117 14.89 -52.57 69.02
CA ASN A 117 13.90 -51.51 69.17
C ASN A 117 14.41 -50.17 68.59
N THR A 118 15.70 -49.89 68.73
CA THR A 118 16.32 -48.71 68.11
C THR A 118 16.28 -48.79 66.60
N LYS A 119 16.63 -49.94 66.01
CA LYS A 119 16.53 -50.15 64.55
C LYS A 119 15.09 -50.18 64.05
N MET A 120 14.16 -50.75 64.81
CA MET A 120 12.73 -50.70 64.50
C MET A 120 12.20 -49.26 64.47
N ARG A 121 12.61 -48.42 65.43
CA ARG A 121 12.27 -46.97 65.45
C ARG A 121 12.83 -46.24 64.24
N GLU A 122 14.09 -46.48 63.90
CA GLU A 122 14.76 -45.86 62.74
C GLU A 122 14.05 -46.22 61.43
N ILE A 123 13.78 -47.52 61.21
CA ILE A 123 13.09 -48.01 60.01
C ILE A 123 11.66 -47.47 59.95
N ALA A 124 10.92 -47.48 61.06
CA ALA A 124 9.55 -47.00 61.04
C ALA A 124 9.43 -45.48 60.84
N ARG A 125 10.36 -44.71 61.42
CA ARG A 125 10.47 -43.27 61.12
C ARG A 125 10.74 -43.06 59.64
N GLY A 126 11.65 -43.85 59.06
CA GLY A 126 11.94 -43.80 57.63
C GLY A 126 10.72 -44.13 56.77
N LEU A 127 9.99 -45.21 57.10
CA LEU A 127 8.78 -45.62 56.40
C LEU A 127 7.66 -44.56 56.50
N SER A 128 7.50 -43.92 57.65
CA SER A 128 6.54 -42.83 57.84
C SER A 128 6.91 -41.58 57.02
N GLN A 129 8.20 -41.23 56.95
CA GLN A 129 8.69 -40.15 56.09
C GLN A 129 8.48 -40.46 54.61
N ASP A 130 8.76 -41.69 54.18
CA ASP A 130 8.54 -42.15 52.82
C ASP A 130 7.04 -42.15 52.47
N SER A 131 6.16 -42.57 53.38
CA SER A 131 4.70 -42.50 53.19
C SER A 131 4.22 -41.06 53.02
N ALA A 132 4.66 -40.13 53.88
CA ALA A 132 4.32 -38.72 53.77
C ALA A 132 4.81 -38.09 52.46
N PHE A 133 5.99 -38.51 51.97
CA PHE A 133 6.49 -38.13 50.65
C PHE A 133 5.59 -38.64 49.53
N ILE A 134 5.12 -39.90 49.57
CA ILE A 134 4.24 -40.46 48.54
C ILE A 134 2.88 -39.73 48.51
N ASP A 135 2.29 -39.43 49.67
CA ASP A 135 1.04 -38.67 49.74
C ASP A 135 1.19 -37.27 49.14
N ASP A 136 2.31 -36.60 49.44
CA ASP A 136 2.63 -35.28 48.91
C ASP A 136 2.95 -35.31 47.41
N LEU A 137 3.65 -36.35 46.94
CA LEU A 137 3.86 -36.62 45.53
C LEU A 137 2.53 -36.77 44.79
N MET A 138 1.59 -37.56 45.30
CA MET A 138 0.28 -37.74 44.69
C MET A 138 -0.50 -36.43 44.59
N ARG A 139 -0.44 -35.58 45.63
CA ARG A 139 -1.03 -34.23 45.60
C ARG A 139 -0.42 -33.37 44.49
N VAL A 140 0.90 -33.42 44.31
CA VAL A 140 1.59 -32.65 43.26
C VAL A 140 1.24 -33.18 41.86
N VAL A 141 1.20 -34.50 41.68
CA VAL A 141 0.80 -35.13 40.41
C VAL A 141 -0.61 -34.69 40.00
N GLN A 142 -1.56 -34.65 40.93
CA GLN A 142 -2.92 -34.15 40.66
C GLN A 142 -2.97 -32.67 40.27
N ALA A 143 -2.08 -31.83 40.83
CA ALA A 143 -1.98 -30.43 40.45
C ALA A 143 -1.44 -30.29 39.01
N VAL A 144 -0.41 -31.07 38.68
CA VAL A 144 0.21 -31.11 37.35
C VAL A 144 -0.77 -31.61 36.28
N GLU A 145 -1.59 -32.62 36.61
CA GLU A 145 -2.65 -33.12 35.73
C GLU A 145 -3.68 -32.03 35.38
N LYS A 146 -3.95 -31.13 36.34
CA LYS A 146 -4.80 -29.95 36.13
C LYS A 146 -4.06 -28.77 35.49
N GLY A 147 -2.77 -28.92 35.19
CA GLY A 147 -1.94 -27.87 34.57
C GLY A 147 -1.37 -26.83 35.53
N ASP A 148 -1.40 -27.08 36.85
CA ASP A 148 -0.77 -26.24 37.87
C ASP A 148 0.67 -26.70 38.16
N TYR A 149 1.63 -26.00 37.56
CA TYR A 149 3.06 -26.28 37.73
C TYR A 149 3.69 -25.50 38.90
N SER A 150 2.89 -24.77 39.70
CA SER A 150 3.39 -23.99 40.84
C SER A 150 3.66 -24.84 42.09
N LYS A 151 3.05 -26.03 42.18
CA LYS A 151 3.18 -26.90 43.35
C LYS A 151 4.52 -27.63 43.37
N ARG A 152 5.01 -27.90 44.57
CA ARG A 152 6.25 -28.65 44.82
C ARG A 152 6.01 -29.72 45.87
N ILE A 153 6.82 -30.78 45.82
CA ILE A 153 6.89 -31.77 46.88
C ILE A 153 7.74 -31.15 48.00
N THR A 154 7.20 -31.12 49.22
CA THR A 154 7.81 -30.46 50.39
C THR A 154 8.28 -31.45 51.44
N HIS A 155 7.75 -32.69 51.44
CA HIS A 155 8.14 -33.73 52.39
C HIS A 155 9.36 -34.53 51.87
N PRO A 156 10.53 -34.48 52.53
CA PRO A 156 11.69 -35.22 52.09
C PRO A 156 11.60 -36.71 52.49
N PRO A 157 11.91 -37.65 51.58
CA PRO A 157 11.91 -39.07 51.91
C PRO A 157 13.20 -39.52 52.61
N ALA A 158 13.10 -40.60 53.38
CA ALA A 158 14.19 -41.23 54.10
C ALA A 158 15.07 -42.10 53.18
N THR A 159 14.48 -42.74 52.18
CA THR A 159 15.20 -43.63 51.26
C THR A 159 15.92 -42.85 50.15
N ARG A 160 17.16 -43.26 49.82
CA ARG A 160 17.99 -42.57 48.81
C ARG A 160 17.29 -42.47 47.46
N GLN A 161 16.71 -43.58 46.98
CA GLN A 161 16.03 -43.65 45.69
C GLN A 161 14.86 -42.67 45.60
N LEU A 162 14.11 -42.49 46.69
CA LEU A 162 13.01 -41.54 46.73
C LEU A 162 13.50 -40.08 46.77
N ARG A 163 14.68 -39.80 47.34
CA ARG A 163 15.27 -38.44 47.30
C ARG A 163 15.65 -38.01 45.88
N ASP A 164 16.13 -38.95 45.07
CA ASP A 164 16.41 -38.69 43.65
C ASP A 164 15.12 -38.34 42.90
N ILE A 165 14.01 -39.05 43.19
CA ILE A 165 12.68 -38.74 42.63
C ILE A 165 12.18 -37.37 43.10
N HIS A 166 12.25 -37.08 44.41
CA HIS A 166 11.88 -35.78 44.96
C HIS A 166 12.60 -34.63 44.24
N THR A 167 13.91 -34.77 44.07
CA THR A 167 14.75 -33.75 43.44
C THR A 167 14.45 -33.63 41.95
N GLY A 168 14.38 -34.75 41.24
CA GLY A 168 14.10 -34.78 39.80
C GLY A 168 12.73 -34.19 39.45
N ILE A 169 11.68 -34.52 40.22
CA ILE A 169 10.34 -33.97 39.98
C ILE A 169 10.30 -32.47 40.29
N ASN A 170 10.86 -32.02 41.41
CA ASN A 170 10.87 -30.59 41.74
C ASN A 170 11.68 -29.76 40.72
N GLN A 171 12.79 -30.31 40.19
CA GLN A 171 13.56 -29.69 39.12
C GLN A 171 12.79 -29.67 37.78
N MET A 172 12.13 -30.76 37.43
CA MET A 172 11.26 -30.83 36.24
C MET A 172 10.15 -29.78 36.33
N LEU A 173 9.47 -29.67 37.46
CA LEU A 173 8.41 -28.67 37.68
C LEU A 173 8.96 -27.24 37.67
N ALA A 174 10.19 -27.02 38.16
CA ALA A 174 10.84 -25.72 38.05
C ALA A 174 11.13 -25.35 36.60
N SER A 175 11.57 -26.30 35.76
CA SER A 175 11.76 -26.05 34.32
C SER A 175 10.43 -25.77 33.63
N LEU A 176 9.42 -26.61 33.86
CA LEU A 176 8.08 -26.43 33.28
C LEU A 176 7.46 -25.07 33.68
N GLN A 177 7.61 -24.67 34.95
CA GLN A 177 7.10 -23.38 35.40
C GLN A 177 7.85 -22.19 34.77
N LYS A 178 9.17 -22.32 34.58
CA LYS A 178 9.98 -21.28 33.94
C LYS A 178 9.67 -21.15 32.45
N ASP A 179 9.53 -22.26 31.74
CA ASP A 179 9.38 -22.26 30.28
C ASP A 179 7.93 -22.03 29.89
N ILE A 180 6.99 -22.73 30.53
CA ILE A 180 5.55 -22.65 30.21
C ILE A 180 4.88 -21.57 31.06
N GLY A 181 4.86 -21.77 32.38
CA GLY A 181 4.09 -20.92 33.27
C GLY A 181 3.58 -21.64 34.50
N ARG A 182 2.81 -20.94 35.33
CA ARG A 182 2.24 -21.52 36.56
C ARG A 182 0.92 -22.24 36.31
N ASP A 183 0.12 -21.75 35.36
CA ASP A 183 -1.28 -22.17 35.17
C ASP A 183 -1.60 -22.33 33.68
N LEU A 184 -1.53 -23.57 33.19
CA LEU A 184 -1.84 -23.90 31.80
C LEU A 184 -3.30 -23.58 31.38
N PRO A 185 -4.32 -23.74 32.25
CA PRO A 185 -5.68 -23.26 31.99
C PRO A 185 -5.75 -21.77 31.58
N SER A 186 -5.02 -20.87 32.24
CA SER A 186 -5.01 -19.44 31.88
C SER A 186 -4.48 -19.19 30.45
N ILE A 187 -3.45 -19.93 30.03
CA ILE A 187 -2.92 -19.88 28.66
C ILE A 187 -4.00 -20.34 27.67
N THR A 188 -4.66 -21.45 27.98
CA THR A 188 -5.68 -22.04 27.12
C THR A 188 -6.88 -21.11 26.96
N GLU A 189 -7.34 -20.48 28.04
CA GLU A 189 -8.46 -19.54 28.01
C GLU A 189 -8.10 -18.28 27.19
N ALA A 190 -6.89 -17.72 27.38
CA ALA A 190 -6.44 -16.59 26.59
C ALA A 190 -6.38 -16.92 25.09
N LEU A 191 -5.82 -18.08 24.72
CA LEU A 191 -5.76 -18.52 23.32
C LEU A 191 -7.15 -18.83 22.75
N LYS A 192 -8.09 -19.29 23.56
CA LYS A 192 -9.49 -19.49 23.15
C LYS A 192 -10.17 -18.16 22.87
N SER A 193 -9.98 -17.12 23.69
CA SER A 193 -10.45 -15.77 23.38
C SER A 193 -9.85 -15.27 22.05
N PHE A 194 -8.55 -15.49 21.83
CA PHE A 194 -7.88 -15.06 20.60
C PHE A 194 -8.46 -15.76 19.36
N SER A 195 -8.84 -17.05 19.48
CA SER A 195 -9.50 -17.78 18.39
C SER A 195 -10.88 -17.25 18.03
N GLN A 196 -11.49 -16.47 18.92
CA GLN A 196 -12.76 -15.77 18.72
C GLN A 196 -12.54 -14.30 18.34
N GLU A 197 -11.32 -13.94 17.93
CA GLU A 197 -10.87 -12.58 17.60
C GLU A 197 -10.95 -11.60 18.79
N ASP A 198 -11.10 -12.12 20.01
CA ASP A 198 -11.02 -11.34 21.24
C ASP A 198 -9.60 -11.37 21.80
N TYR A 199 -8.82 -10.35 21.45
CA TYR A 199 -7.45 -10.16 21.92
C TYR A 199 -7.36 -9.32 23.20
N THR A 200 -8.44 -9.17 23.98
CA THR A 200 -8.42 -8.40 25.24
C THR A 200 -7.95 -9.23 26.44
N SER A 201 -8.10 -10.55 26.37
CA SER A 201 -7.69 -11.47 27.44
C SER A 201 -6.19 -11.38 27.74
N ARG A 202 -5.83 -11.37 29.02
CA ARG A 202 -4.43 -11.28 29.49
C ARG A 202 -4.19 -12.26 30.63
N ILE A 203 -3.05 -12.94 30.57
CA ILE A 203 -2.57 -13.79 31.65
C ILE A 203 -1.97 -12.89 32.73
N MET A 204 -2.57 -12.92 33.93
CA MET A 204 -2.14 -12.11 35.05
C MET A 204 -0.89 -12.70 35.70
N GLN A 205 0.12 -11.85 35.95
CA GLN A 205 1.41 -12.21 36.56
C GLN A 205 2.09 -13.41 35.85
N PRO A 206 2.50 -13.26 34.58
CA PRO A 206 3.11 -14.33 33.83
C PRO A 206 4.48 -14.68 34.43
N SER A 207 4.61 -15.94 34.86
CA SER A 207 5.82 -16.52 35.43
C SER A 207 6.68 -17.22 34.38
N GLY A 208 6.05 -17.82 33.37
CA GLY A 208 6.74 -18.55 32.30
C GLY A 208 6.95 -17.76 31.01
N GLU A 209 7.82 -18.26 30.13
CA GLU A 209 8.05 -17.65 28.82
C GLU A 209 6.82 -17.76 27.90
N VAL A 210 6.11 -18.89 27.91
CA VAL A 210 4.88 -19.05 27.10
C VAL A 210 3.79 -18.08 27.56
N GLU A 211 3.54 -17.95 28.88
CA GLU A 211 2.59 -16.96 29.41
C GLU A 211 2.94 -15.52 28.93
N ARG A 212 4.22 -15.15 28.97
CA ARG A 212 4.70 -13.85 28.46
C ARG A 212 4.51 -13.71 26.95
N ALA A 213 4.80 -14.77 26.19
CA ALA A 213 4.67 -14.76 24.73
C ALA A 213 3.21 -14.59 24.29
N VAL A 214 2.26 -15.24 24.97
CA VAL A 214 0.83 -15.10 24.70
C VAL A 214 0.35 -13.66 24.94
N ASN A 215 0.77 -13.04 26.06
CA ASN A 215 0.46 -11.63 26.29
C ASN A 215 1.06 -10.71 25.21
N ARG A 216 2.32 -10.93 24.82
CA ARG A 216 2.96 -10.17 23.73
C ARG A 216 2.22 -10.34 22.40
N LEU A 217 1.76 -11.55 22.10
CA LEU A 217 0.96 -11.82 20.91
C LEU A 217 -0.33 -11.00 20.92
N GLY A 218 -1.04 -10.99 22.05
CA GLY A 218 -2.22 -10.13 22.24
C GLY A 218 -1.92 -8.66 22.00
N ASP A 219 -0.82 -8.14 22.56
CA ASP A 219 -0.44 -6.73 22.38
C ASP A 219 -0.09 -6.38 20.93
N VAL A 220 0.61 -7.26 20.21
CA VAL A 220 0.96 -7.05 18.80
C VAL A 220 -0.30 -7.02 17.94
N ILE A 221 -1.22 -7.98 18.14
CA ILE A 221 -2.46 -8.04 17.36
C ILE A 221 -3.36 -6.85 17.69
N SER A 222 -3.51 -6.47 18.96
CA SER A 222 -4.28 -5.28 19.34
C SER A 222 -3.75 -4.00 18.66
N ARG A 223 -2.42 -3.80 18.64
CA ARG A 223 -1.83 -2.66 17.93
C ARG A 223 -2.05 -2.72 16.42
N MET A 224 -1.99 -3.91 15.82
CA MET A 224 -2.27 -4.08 14.39
C MET A 224 -3.72 -3.72 14.08
N LEU A 225 -4.68 -4.19 14.88
CA LEU A 225 -6.11 -3.86 14.72
C LEU A 225 -6.41 -2.36 14.93
N GLU A 226 -5.74 -1.72 15.88
CA GLU A 226 -5.83 -0.25 16.06
C GLU A 226 -5.31 0.50 14.82
N SER A 227 -4.17 0.05 14.27
CA SER A 227 -3.61 0.60 13.03
C SER A 227 -4.55 0.40 11.84
N ASP A 228 -5.08 -0.82 11.66
CA ASP A 228 -6.00 -1.15 10.57
C ASP A 228 -7.30 -0.34 10.66
N ARG A 229 -7.82 -0.14 11.88
CA ARG A 229 -8.96 0.76 12.12
C ARG A 229 -8.63 2.20 11.70
N SER A 230 -7.46 2.70 12.06
CA SER A 230 -7.03 4.06 11.68
C SER A 230 -6.93 4.20 10.16
N ILE A 231 -6.35 3.21 9.48
CA ILE A 231 -6.26 3.16 8.01
C ILE A 231 -7.66 3.15 7.39
N GLY A 232 -8.60 2.36 7.94
CA GLY A 232 -9.98 2.31 7.46
C GLY A 232 -10.71 3.65 7.57
N ILE A 233 -10.48 4.40 8.66
CA ILE A 233 -11.05 5.75 8.84
C ILE A 233 -10.45 6.72 7.81
N GLU A 234 -9.12 6.75 7.66
CA GLU A 234 -8.44 7.61 6.68
C GLU A 234 -8.89 7.29 5.25
N PHE A 235 -9.01 6.01 4.90
CA PHE A 235 -9.50 5.59 3.60
C PHE A 235 -10.94 6.05 3.35
N SER A 236 -11.82 5.92 4.34
CA SER A 236 -13.21 6.39 4.24
C SER A 236 -13.31 7.92 4.07
N GLU A 237 -12.42 8.68 4.70
CA GLU A 237 -12.35 10.14 4.54
C GLU A 237 -11.88 10.51 3.13
N LYS A 238 -10.79 9.89 2.67
CA LYS A 238 -10.29 10.07 1.30
C LYS A 238 -11.31 9.69 0.23
N ALA A 239 -12.09 8.64 0.45
CA ALA A 239 -13.17 8.26 -0.47
C ALA A 239 -14.24 9.35 -0.59
N LYS A 240 -14.61 10.01 0.53
CA LYS A 240 -15.54 11.16 0.51
C LYS A 240 -14.93 12.36 -0.20
N ASP A 241 -13.64 12.62 -0.01
CA ASP A 241 -12.95 13.71 -0.69
C ASP A 241 -12.92 13.50 -2.21
N VAL A 242 -12.67 12.26 -2.65
CA VAL A 242 -12.72 11.90 -4.08
C VAL A 242 -14.12 12.10 -4.65
N ASP A 243 -15.17 11.66 -3.94
CA ASP A 243 -16.56 11.85 -4.36
C ASP A 243 -16.94 13.34 -4.48
N ALA A 244 -16.54 14.17 -3.51
CA ALA A 244 -16.72 15.60 -3.55
C ALA A 244 -15.92 16.26 -4.70
N MET A 245 -14.72 15.76 -4.98
CA MET A 245 -13.90 16.24 -6.10
C MET A 245 -14.53 15.89 -7.45
N ILE A 246 -15.07 14.69 -7.60
CA ILE A 246 -15.80 14.25 -8.80
C ILE A 246 -17.03 15.14 -9.02
N SER A 247 -17.82 15.40 -7.97
CA SER A 247 -19.01 16.26 -8.06
C SER A 247 -18.65 17.69 -8.50
N ARG A 248 -17.62 18.30 -7.88
CA ARG A 248 -17.12 19.62 -8.30
C ARG A 248 -16.60 19.64 -9.73
N ALA A 249 -15.96 18.55 -10.17
CA ALA A 249 -15.49 18.43 -11.55
C ALA A 249 -16.66 18.38 -12.55
N TYR A 250 -17.73 17.64 -12.24
CA TYR A 250 -18.94 17.64 -13.05
C TYR A 250 -19.58 19.02 -13.16
N ASP A 251 -19.79 19.70 -12.03
CA ASP A 251 -20.38 21.06 -12.02
C ASP A 251 -19.51 22.06 -12.80
N ALA A 252 -18.18 21.97 -12.66
CA ALA A 252 -17.25 22.84 -13.36
C ALA A 252 -17.22 22.58 -14.88
N ILE A 253 -17.31 21.32 -15.30
CA ILE A 253 -17.38 20.95 -16.73
C ILE A 253 -18.70 21.45 -17.32
N ASP A 254 -19.84 21.20 -16.66
CA ASP A 254 -21.15 21.60 -17.16
C ASP A 254 -21.28 23.12 -17.29
N GLY A 255 -20.83 23.86 -16.27
CA GLY A 255 -20.82 25.32 -16.27
C GLY A 255 -19.88 25.92 -17.31
N ARG A 256 -18.62 25.45 -17.39
CA ARG A 256 -17.66 25.97 -18.38
C ARG A 256 -18.04 25.63 -19.81
N LEU A 257 -18.49 24.40 -20.07
CA LEU A 257 -18.88 23.99 -21.41
C LEU A 257 -20.08 24.82 -21.88
N SER A 258 -21.04 25.10 -21.00
CA SER A 258 -22.18 25.95 -21.34
C SER A 258 -21.77 27.39 -21.66
N GLU A 259 -20.87 27.99 -20.88
CA GLU A 259 -20.38 29.35 -21.14
C GLU A 259 -19.53 29.41 -22.43
N GLU A 260 -18.61 28.46 -22.62
CA GLU A 260 -17.77 28.37 -23.82
C GLU A 260 -18.64 28.14 -25.08
N LEU A 261 -19.66 27.27 -25.02
CA LEU A 261 -20.61 27.07 -26.11
C LEU A 261 -21.43 28.33 -26.39
N LYS A 262 -21.88 29.05 -25.36
CA LYS A 262 -22.60 30.31 -25.52
C LYS A 262 -21.73 31.34 -26.25
N THR A 263 -20.47 31.51 -25.85
CA THR A 263 -19.54 32.42 -26.54
C THR A 263 -19.29 31.99 -27.99
N ILE A 264 -19.19 30.69 -28.28
CA ILE A 264 -19.07 30.18 -29.65
C ILE A 264 -20.31 30.54 -30.46
N VAL A 265 -21.51 30.32 -29.92
CA VAL A 265 -22.78 30.65 -30.60
C VAL A 265 -22.87 32.15 -30.88
N GLU A 266 -22.54 32.99 -29.90
CA GLU A 266 -22.52 34.46 -30.09
C GLU A 266 -21.51 34.88 -31.17
N SER A 267 -20.32 34.28 -31.17
CA SER A 267 -19.29 34.55 -32.20
C SER A 267 -19.74 34.10 -33.59
N VAL A 268 -20.44 32.95 -33.68
CA VAL A 268 -20.99 32.44 -34.93
C VAL A 268 -22.08 33.36 -35.47
N ASP A 269 -22.95 33.88 -34.62
CA ASP A 269 -24.00 34.85 -35.01
C ASP A 269 -23.40 36.16 -35.52
N GLU A 270 -22.33 36.65 -34.88
CA GLU A 270 -21.58 37.83 -35.33
C GLU A 270 -20.91 37.59 -36.70
N ILE A 271 -20.28 36.43 -36.90
CA ILE A 271 -19.67 36.04 -38.20
C ILE A 271 -20.75 35.95 -39.28
N ALA A 272 -21.91 35.34 -39.00
CA ALA A 272 -23.03 35.28 -39.95
C ALA A 272 -23.51 36.70 -40.33
N GLY A 273 -23.58 37.61 -39.36
CA GLY A 273 -23.86 39.02 -39.59
C GLY A 273 -22.84 39.69 -40.53
N HIS A 274 -21.56 39.43 -40.33
CA HIS A 274 -20.49 39.95 -41.21
C HIS A 274 -20.55 39.37 -42.63
N ILE A 275 -20.83 38.07 -42.78
CA ILE A 275 -20.96 37.43 -44.09
C ILE A 275 -22.12 38.06 -44.87
N LYS A 276 -23.28 38.25 -44.22
CA LYS A 276 -24.43 38.93 -44.83
C LYS A 276 -24.07 40.35 -45.30
N SER A 277 -23.38 41.12 -44.46
CA SER A 277 -22.93 42.47 -44.80
C SER A 277 -21.96 42.48 -45.98
N ASN A 278 -21.08 41.48 -46.09
CA ASN A 278 -20.16 41.32 -47.22
C ASN A 278 -20.91 41.02 -48.53
N VAL A 279 -21.93 40.16 -48.51
CA VAL A 279 -22.77 39.87 -49.68
C VAL A 279 -23.51 41.12 -50.15
N GLU A 280 -24.11 41.86 -49.22
CA GLU A 280 -24.79 43.13 -49.53
C GLU A 280 -23.81 44.17 -50.12
N SER A 281 -22.63 44.31 -49.53
CA SER A 281 -21.58 45.23 -49.99
C SER A 281 -21.06 44.84 -51.37
N ALA A 282 -20.83 43.55 -51.63
CA ALA A 282 -20.38 43.04 -52.92
C ALA A 282 -21.43 43.32 -54.01
N SER A 283 -22.71 43.09 -53.72
CA SER A 283 -23.82 43.42 -54.63
C SER A 283 -23.86 44.91 -54.97
N PHE A 284 -23.70 45.78 -53.95
CA PHE A 284 -23.62 47.23 -54.16
C PHE A 284 -22.43 47.62 -55.05
N ILE A 285 -21.23 47.09 -54.78
CA ILE A 285 -20.03 47.39 -55.56
C ILE A 285 -20.19 46.89 -57.00
N ALA A 286 -20.79 45.72 -57.23
CA ALA A 286 -21.05 45.21 -58.58
C ALA A 286 -21.98 46.14 -59.38
N SER A 287 -23.07 46.61 -58.76
CA SER A 287 -23.97 47.58 -59.39
C SER A 287 -23.26 48.91 -59.68
N TYR A 288 -22.41 49.37 -58.76
CA TYR A 288 -21.67 50.61 -58.93
C TYR A 288 -20.61 50.51 -60.03
N ALA A 289 -19.87 49.40 -60.07
CA ALA A 289 -18.91 49.09 -61.13
C ALA A 289 -19.59 49.08 -62.51
N HIS A 290 -20.79 48.51 -62.62
CA HIS A 290 -21.56 48.55 -63.86
C HIS A 290 -21.87 49.98 -64.33
N SER A 291 -22.33 50.84 -63.42
CA SER A 291 -22.62 52.26 -63.72
C SER A 291 -21.35 53.04 -64.12
N VAL A 292 -20.21 52.77 -63.48
CA VAL A 292 -18.92 53.37 -63.86
C VAL A 292 -18.48 52.89 -65.24
N SER A 293 -18.68 51.61 -65.56
CA SER A 293 -18.36 51.05 -66.88
C SER A 293 -19.20 51.69 -67.99
N GLU A 294 -20.49 51.90 -67.74
CA GLU A 294 -21.39 52.58 -68.68
C GLU A 294 -20.96 54.03 -68.91
N SER A 295 -20.68 54.77 -67.83
CA SER A 295 -20.21 56.15 -67.89
C SER A 295 -18.85 56.28 -68.61
N ALA A 296 -17.94 55.32 -68.40
CA ALA A 296 -16.66 55.27 -69.08
C ALA A 296 -16.81 54.98 -70.58
N GLY A 297 -17.74 54.08 -70.95
CA GLY A 297 -18.07 53.80 -72.34
C GLY A 297 -18.69 55.00 -73.07
N GLU A 298 -19.57 55.75 -72.39
CA GLU A 298 -20.09 57.02 -72.92
C GLU A 298 -18.96 58.05 -73.09
N GLY A 299 -18.04 58.14 -72.13
CA GLY A 299 -16.84 58.97 -72.23
C GLY A 299 -15.94 58.62 -73.41
N GLU A 300 -15.75 57.33 -73.69
CA GLU A 300 -15.01 56.84 -74.87
C GLU A 300 -15.68 57.29 -76.18
N LEU A 301 -17.00 57.15 -76.27
CA LEU A 301 -17.78 57.58 -77.44
C LEU A 301 -17.68 59.10 -77.67
N LEU A 302 -17.80 59.91 -76.62
CA LEU A 302 -17.67 61.37 -76.70
C LEU A 302 -16.24 61.79 -77.11
N ALA A 303 -15.21 61.08 -76.63
CA ALA A 303 -13.84 61.31 -77.06
C ALA A 303 -13.63 60.95 -78.56
N GLN A 304 -14.24 59.86 -79.04
CA GLN A 304 -14.24 59.46 -80.44
C GLN A 304 -14.91 60.52 -81.34
N GLN A 305 -16.06 61.04 -80.91
CA GLN A 305 -16.75 62.13 -81.60
C GLN A 305 -15.90 63.41 -81.62
N THR A 306 -15.25 63.73 -80.49
CA THR A 306 -14.36 64.90 -80.38
C THR A 306 -13.16 64.78 -81.34
N ALA A 307 -12.52 63.61 -81.42
CA ALA A 307 -11.43 63.36 -82.37
C ALA A 307 -11.90 63.53 -83.83
N THR A 308 -13.10 63.05 -84.14
CA THR A 308 -13.69 63.20 -85.48
C THR A 308 -13.89 64.67 -85.83
N SER A 309 -14.54 65.45 -84.96
CA SER A 309 -14.76 66.88 -85.17
C SER A 309 -13.47 67.68 -85.28
N ILE A 310 -12.45 67.37 -84.47
CA ILE A 310 -11.15 68.04 -84.54
C ILE A 310 -10.41 67.68 -85.84
N SER A 311 -10.54 66.43 -86.32
CA SER A 311 -10.03 66.01 -87.63
C SER A 311 -10.70 66.77 -88.78
N GLU A 312 -12.02 66.96 -88.72
CA GLU A 312 -12.76 67.76 -89.70
C GLU A 312 -12.30 69.22 -89.70
N ILE A 313 -12.15 69.83 -88.52
CA ILE A 313 -11.57 71.18 -88.36
C ILE A 313 -10.17 71.23 -88.97
N GLY A 314 -9.33 70.22 -88.72
CA GLY A 314 -7.99 70.13 -89.31
C GLY A 314 -8.01 70.12 -90.84
N ALA A 315 -8.98 69.43 -91.45
CA ALA A 315 -9.18 69.42 -92.90
C ALA A 315 -9.65 70.78 -93.45
N GLU A 316 -10.60 71.45 -92.77
CA GLU A 316 -11.06 72.80 -93.15
C GLU A 316 -9.93 73.83 -93.03
N VAL A 317 -9.16 73.81 -91.95
CA VAL A 317 -8.00 74.68 -91.74
C VAL A 317 -6.96 74.50 -92.84
N LYS A 318 -6.75 73.27 -93.30
CA LYS A 318 -5.86 72.98 -94.44
C LYS A 318 -6.37 73.63 -95.73
N GLN A 319 -7.66 73.53 -96.04
CA GLN A 319 -8.26 74.18 -97.21
C GLN A 319 -8.14 75.71 -97.14
N ILE A 320 -8.32 76.30 -95.95
CA ILE A 320 -8.11 77.74 -95.75
C ILE A 320 -6.64 78.11 -96.02
N SER A 321 -5.69 77.33 -95.50
CA SER A 321 -4.25 77.56 -95.73
C SER A 321 -3.89 77.57 -97.22
N GLU A 322 -4.41 76.58 -97.97
CA GLU A 322 -4.26 76.49 -99.43
C GLU A 322 -4.87 77.71 -100.15
N THR A 323 -6.05 78.17 -99.71
CA THR A 323 -6.71 79.36 -100.27
C THR A 323 -5.91 80.63 -100.00
N ILE A 324 -5.38 80.80 -98.78
CA ILE A 324 -4.54 81.96 -98.43
C ILE A 324 -3.25 81.98 -99.25
N ALA A 325 -2.64 80.83 -99.52
CA ALA A 325 -1.49 80.74 -100.41
C ALA A 325 -1.81 81.19 -101.85
N ILE A 326 -3.02 80.91 -102.35
CA ILE A 326 -3.50 81.42 -103.65
C ILE A 326 -3.70 82.93 -103.60
N ILE A 327 -4.29 83.47 -102.53
CA ILE A 327 -4.50 84.93 -102.37
C ILE A 327 -3.15 85.66 -102.33
N ASP A 328 -2.17 85.15 -101.58
CA ASP A 328 -0.82 85.74 -101.54
C ASP A 328 -0.16 85.76 -102.94
N LYS A 329 -0.32 84.67 -103.70
CA LYS A 329 0.12 84.59 -105.10
C LYS A 329 -0.57 85.62 -106.00
N ILE A 330 -1.89 85.76 -105.91
CA ILE A 330 -2.66 86.76 -106.67
C ILE A 330 -2.20 88.18 -106.29
N THR A 331 -2.01 88.42 -105.00
CA THR A 331 -1.60 89.73 -104.48
C THR A 331 -0.22 90.13 -104.98
N MET A 332 0.74 89.19 -105.01
CA MET A 332 2.05 89.41 -105.60
C MET A 332 1.95 89.73 -107.09
N GLN A 333 1.12 89.00 -107.84
CA GLN A 333 0.87 89.28 -109.26
C GLN A 333 0.27 90.68 -109.47
N THR A 334 -0.72 91.07 -108.67
CA THR A 334 -1.34 92.41 -108.71
C THR A 334 -0.33 93.52 -108.40
N ASN A 335 0.55 93.30 -107.42
CA ASN A 335 1.63 94.24 -107.08
C ASN A 335 2.65 94.41 -108.23
N ILE A 336 2.96 93.33 -108.97
CA ILE A 336 3.82 93.40 -110.16
C ILE A 336 3.11 94.13 -111.31
N LEU A 337 1.82 93.83 -111.54
CA LEU A 337 1.03 94.48 -112.57
C LEU A 337 0.88 95.99 -112.32
N SER A 338 0.63 96.40 -111.07
CA SER A 338 0.49 97.82 -110.71
C SER A 338 1.82 98.56 -110.80
N LEU A 339 2.94 97.91 -110.46
CA LEU A 339 4.28 98.45 -110.70
C LEU A 339 4.51 98.70 -112.20
N ASN A 340 4.20 97.73 -113.06
CA ASN A 340 4.33 97.87 -114.51
C ASN A 340 3.44 99.01 -115.03
N ALA A 341 2.20 99.12 -114.53
CA ALA A 341 1.28 100.20 -114.90
C ALA A 341 1.79 101.59 -114.45
N ALA A 342 2.40 101.69 -113.27
CA ALA A 342 2.99 102.94 -112.78
C ALA A 342 4.19 103.38 -113.64
N VAL A 343 5.03 102.43 -114.09
CA VAL A 343 6.15 102.68 -115.01
C VAL A 343 5.63 103.19 -116.37
N GLU A 344 4.62 102.54 -116.94
CA GLU A 344 4.02 102.95 -118.22
C GLU A 344 3.34 104.32 -118.11
N ALA A 345 2.64 104.59 -117.00
CA ALA A 345 2.02 105.88 -116.72
C ALA A 345 3.06 107.01 -116.56
N SER A 346 4.23 106.73 -115.97
CA SER A 346 5.36 107.67 -115.92
C SER A 346 5.96 107.93 -117.31
N THR A 347 5.88 106.95 -118.22
CA THR A 347 6.37 107.05 -119.59
C THR A 347 5.46 107.94 -120.46
N ALA A 348 4.15 107.98 -120.16
CA ALA A 348 3.16 108.81 -120.87
C ALA A 348 3.12 110.31 -120.47
N GLY A 349 3.99 110.77 -119.55
CA GLY A 349 4.12 112.18 -119.18
C GLY A 349 2.86 112.80 -118.53
N GLU A 350 2.47 114.02 -118.95
CA GLU A 350 1.31 114.74 -118.39
C GLU A 350 -0.03 113.98 -118.57
N ALA A 351 -0.20 113.23 -119.66
CA ALA A 351 -1.42 112.47 -119.94
C ALA A 351 -1.58 111.23 -119.03
N GLY A 352 -0.48 110.72 -118.46
CA GLY A 352 -0.45 109.52 -117.63
C GLY A 352 -0.67 109.76 -116.13
N LYS A 353 -0.71 111.02 -115.66
CA LYS A 353 -0.79 111.35 -114.22
C LYS A 353 -1.97 110.68 -113.49
N GLY A 354 -3.15 110.66 -114.11
CA GLY A 354 -4.33 109.99 -113.54
C GLY A 354 -4.15 108.48 -113.39
N PHE A 355 -3.53 107.84 -114.40
CA PHE A 355 -3.22 106.41 -114.37
C PHE A 355 -2.12 106.06 -113.37
N ALA A 356 -1.11 106.93 -113.19
CA ALA A 356 -0.05 106.74 -112.21
C ALA A 356 -0.59 106.72 -110.78
N VAL A 357 -1.55 107.60 -110.45
CA VAL A 357 -2.22 107.62 -109.14
C VAL A 357 -3.00 106.34 -108.90
N VAL A 358 -3.79 105.88 -109.89
CA VAL A 358 -4.53 104.61 -109.78
C VAL A 358 -3.58 103.43 -109.62
N ALA A 359 -2.48 103.37 -110.39
CA ALA A 359 -1.49 102.30 -110.28
C ALA A 359 -0.81 102.28 -108.90
N GLN A 360 -0.49 103.46 -108.34
CA GLN A 360 0.06 103.55 -106.99
C GLN A 360 -0.96 103.13 -105.92
N GLU A 361 -2.24 103.48 -106.07
CA GLU A 361 -3.31 103.05 -105.16
C GLU A 361 -3.51 101.52 -105.20
N VAL A 362 -3.54 100.92 -106.40
CA VAL A 362 -3.60 99.45 -106.56
C VAL A 362 -2.37 98.78 -105.94
N ARG A 363 -1.19 99.39 -106.05
CA ARG A 363 0.04 98.87 -105.41
C ARG A 363 -0.05 98.92 -103.88
N THR A 364 -0.53 100.02 -103.31
CA THR A 364 -0.75 100.15 -101.86
C THR A 364 -1.76 99.10 -101.38
N LEU A 365 -2.87 98.93 -102.10
CA LEU A 365 -3.89 97.93 -101.79
C LEU A 365 -3.33 96.49 -101.85
N ALA A 366 -2.48 96.20 -102.84
CA ALA A 366 -1.81 94.90 -102.93
C ALA A 366 -0.84 94.68 -101.76
N ALA A 367 -0.06 95.69 -101.35
CA ALA A 367 0.82 95.58 -100.19
C ALA A 367 0.04 95.36 -98.87
N GLU A 368 -1.08 96.06 -98.70
CA GLU A 368 -1.99 95.85 -97.55
C GLU A 368 -2.61 94.45 -97.56
N THR A 369 -3.04 93.96 -98.74
CA THR A 369 -3.60 92.61 -98.90
C THR A 369 -2.56 91.53 -98.58
N ALA A 370 -1.29 91.73 -98.96
CA ALA A 370 -0.21 90.79 -98.68
C ALA A 370 0.10 90.73 -97.17
N LYS A 371 0.10 91.89 -96.51
CA LYS A 371 0.24 91.98 -95.05
C LYS A 371 -0.90 91.25 -94.34
N ALA A 372 -2.15 91.51 -94.74
CA ALA A 372 -3.33 90.83 -94.18
C ALA A 372 -3.29 89.31 -94.42
N SER A 373 -2.89 88.87 -95.62
CA SER A 373 -2.75 87.44 -95.96
C SER A 373 -1.71 86.75 -95.08
N LYS A 374 -0.58 87.40 -94.80
CA LYS A 374 0.46 86.89 -93.90
C LYS A 374 -0.02 86.78 -92.45
N GLU A 375 -0.80 87.76 -91.98
CA GLU A 375 -1.41 87.72 -90.65
C GLU A 375 -2.43 86.57 -90.54
N ILE A 376 -3.30 86.39 -91.55
CA ILE A 376 -4.26 85.26 -91.59
C ILE A 376 -3.52 83.93 -91.65
N HIS A 377 -2.48 83.79 -92.49
CA HIS A 377 -1.66 82.57 -92.55
C HIS A 377 -1.10 82.20 -91.17
N SER A 378 -0.61 83.18 -90.41
CA SER A 378 -0.11 82.95 -89.04
C SER A 378 -1.21 82.46 -88.08
N VAL A 379 -2.44 82.97 -88.20
CA VAL A 379 -3.60 82.51 -87.41
C VAL A 379 -3.99 81.08 -87.80
N VAL A 380 -4.04 80.78 -89.09
CA VAL A 380 -4.40 79.47 -89.65
C VAL A 380 -3.37 78.41 -89.23
N GLU A 381 -2.09 78.73 -89.25
CA GLU A 381 -1.05 77.78 -88.84
C GLU A 381 -1.10 77.48 -87.33
N ARG A 382 -1.42 78.50 -86.51
CA ARG A 382 -1.71 78.27 -85.08
C ARG A 382 -2.97 77.41 -84.88
N ALA A 383 -4.01 77.63 -85.68
CA ALA A 383 -5.23 76.82 -85.62
C ALA A 383 -4.94 75.36 -86.01
N ARG A 384 -4.12 75.12 -87.04
CA ARG A 384 -3.66 73.78 -87.47
C ARG A 384 -2.95 73.06 -86.33
N SER A 385 -1.96 73.71 -85.72
CA SER A 385 -1.22 73.13 -84.59
C SER A 385 -2.12 72.82 -83.40
N ARG A 386 -3.11 73.68 -83.09
CA ARG A 386 -4.10 73.41 -82.03
C ARG A 386 -5.02 72.23 -82.34
N ALA A 387 -5.45 72.08 -83.59
CA ALA A 387 -6.25 70.92 -84.01
C ALA A 387 -5.43 69.62 -83.91
N GLU A 388 -4.17 69.64 -84.33
CA GLU A 388 -3.28 68.48 -84.27
C GLU A 388 -3.04 68.04 -82.81
N SER A 389 -2.79 68.99 -81.91
CA SER A 389 -2.71 68.74 -80.46
C SER A 389 -4.04 68.24 -79.86
N GLY A 390 -5.17 68.80 -80.31
CA GLY A 390 -6.50 68.37 -79.88
C GLY A 390 -6.80 66.91 -80.24
N ASN A 391 -6.39 66.48 -81.44
CA ASN A 391 -6.50 65.10 -81.88
C ASN A 391 -5.64 64.15 -81.03
N GLU A 392 -4.41 64.55 -80.69
CA GLU A 392 -3.55 63.75 -79.82
C GLU A 392 -4.17 63.58 -78.43
N ILE A 393 -4.73 64.65 -77.85
CA ILE A 393 -5.43 64.60 -76.56
C ILE A 393 -6.65 63.67 -76.64
N ALA A 394 -7.48 63.79 -77.68
CA ALA A 394 -8.65 62.94 -77.86
C ALA A 394 -8.26 61.46 -78.03
N SER A 395 -7.21 61.16 -78.78
CA SER A 395 -6.67 59.79 -78.91
C SER A 395 -6.20 59.20 -77.58
N ARG A 396 -5.57 60.02 -76.73
CA ARG A 396 -5.16 59.62 -75.38
C ARG A 396 -6.37 59.40 -74.47
N MET A 397 -7.41 60.22 -74.60
CA MET A 397 -8.67 60.02 -73.86
C MET A 397 -9.33 58.69 -74.24
N ILE A 398 -9.44 58.36 -75.52
CA ILE A 398 -10.00 57.07 -76.00
C ILE A 398 -9.24 55.90 -75.36
N THR A 399 -7.91 55.91 -75.44
CA THR A 399 -7.06 54.86 -74.85
C THR A 399 -7.24 54.78 -73.33
N GLY A 400 -7.39 55.93 -72.66
CA GLY A 400 -7.61 56.01 -71.22
C GLY A 400 -8.96 55.43 -70.79
N TYR A 401 -10.04 55.74 -71.52
CA TYR A 401 -11.36 55.16 -71.26
C TYR A 401 -11.39 53.65 -71.53
N HIS A 402 -10.74 53.19 -72.61
CA HIS A 402 -10.63 51.77 -72.90
C HIS A 402 -9.93 50.99 -71.76
N HIS A 403 -8.84 51.54 -71.22
CA HIS A 403 -8.15 50.96 -70.07
C HIS A 403 -9.03 50.99 -68.80
N LEU A 404 -9.75 52.08 -68.56
CA LEU A 404 -10.67 52.21 -67.41
C LEU A 404 -11.78 51.15 -67.44
N VAL A 405 -12.39 50.91 -68.60
CA VAL A 405 -13.41 49.86 -68.77
C VAL A 405 -12.82 48.47 -68.47
N GLY A 406 -11.58 48.22 -68.89
CA GLY A 406 -10.86 46.98 -68.56
C GLY A 406 -10.65 46.78 -67.05
N GLU A 407 -10.21 47.82 -66.34
CA GLU A 407 -10.00 47.77 -64.88
C GLU A 407 -11.31 47.59 -64.10
N VAL A 408 -12.39 48.23 -64.55
CA VAL A 408 -13.73 48.07 -63.96
C VAL A 408 -14.27 46.65 -64.18
N SER A 409 -14.04 46.07 -65.36
CA SER A 409 -14.39 44.68 -65.65
C SER A 409 -13.66 43.70 -64.72
N ARG A 410 -12.35 43.92 -64.51
CA ARG A 410 -11.55 43.13 -63.57
C ARG A 410 -12.04 43.27 -62.12
N THR A 411 -12.43 44.47 -61.72
CA THR A 411 -13.01 44.72 -60.39
C THR A 411 -14.32 43.93 -60.21
N THR A 412 -15.14 43.84 -61.25
CA THR A 412 -16.41 43.09 -61.23
C THR A 412 -16.17 41.58 -61.07
N GLU A 413 -15.13 41.03 -61.70
CA GLU A 413 -14.73 39.63 -61.55
C GLU A 413 -14.30 39.31 -60.10
N ILE A 414 -13.50 40.16 -59.47
CA ILE A 414 -13.09 40.01 -58.07
C ILE A 414 -14.30 40.03 -57.13
N ILE A 415 -15.26 40.92 -57.38
CA ILE A 415 -16.48 41.02 -56.56
C ILE A 415 -17.38 39.79 -56.71
N TYR A 416 -17.41 39.19 -57.90
CA TYR A 416 -18.08 37.92 -58.11
C TYR A 416 -17.44 36.79 -57.27
N GLU A 417 -16.11 36.69 -57.26
CA GLU A 417 -15.38 35.72 -56.43
C GLU A 417 -15.62 35.92 -54.92
N ILE A 418 -15.64 37.17 -54.45
CA ILE A 418 -15.97 37.51 -53.05
C ILE A 418 -17.39 37.06 -52.70
N THR A 419 -18.35 37.27 -53.61
CA THR A 419 -19.75 36.88 -53.39
C THR A 419 -19.89 35.35 -53.32
N GLN A 420 -19.23 34.62 -54.22
CA GLN A 420 -19.21 33.14 -54.19
C GLN A 420 -18.58 32.62 -52.90
N THR A 421 -17.45 33.19 -52.49
CA THR A 421 -16.77 32.81 -51.25
C THR A 421 -17.62 33.09 -50.02
N SER A 422 -18.29 34.26 -49.97
CA SER A 422 -19.16 34.64 -48.85
C SER A 422 -20.39 33.72 -48.76
N ASN A 423 -21.04 33.39 -49.89
CA ASN A 423 -22.16 32.45 -49.91
C ASN A 423 -21.74 31.04 -49.48
N LEU A 424 -20.52 30.61 -49.84
CA LEU A 424 -19.98 29.33 -49.38
C LEU A 424 -19.74 29.33 -47.87
N GLN A 425 -19.19 30.42 -47.32
CA GLN A 425 -19.02 30.60 -45.87
C GLN A 425 -20.37 30.58 -45.14
N GLU A 426 -21.40 31.20 -45.70
CA GLU A 426 -22.77 31.17 -45.14
C GLU A 426 -23.33 29.74 -45.04
N GLN A 427 -23.01 28.85 -45.98
CA GLN A 427 -23.45 27.44 -45.95
C GLN A 427 -22.66 26.55 -44.99
N GLN A 428 -21.44 26.96 -44.61
CA GLN A 428 -20.57 26.19 -43.73
C GLN A 428 -20.83 26.45 -42.24
N ILE A 429 -21.53 27.54 -41.96
CA ILE A 429 -22.04 27.92 -40.64
C ILE A 429 -23.43 27.31 -40.47
#